data_AF-A0A963HX96-F1
#
_entry.id   AF-A0A963HX96-F1
#
_cell.length_a   1.000
_cell.length_b   1.000
_cell.length_c   1.000
_cell.angle_alpha   90.00
_cell.angle_beta   90.00
_cell.angle_gamma   90.00
#
_symmetry.space_group_name_H-M   'P 1'
#
loop_
_entity.id
_entity.type
_entity.pdbx_description
1 polymer ?
#
loop_
_entity_poly.entity_id
_entity_poly.type
_entity_poly.pdbx_seq_one_letter_code
_entity_poly.pdbx_strand_id
1 'polypeptide(L)' 'EIGGPNSFQAIEVVRHLDGLNFAGADLVEVSPPFDQSGNTAYLAASILFELLCVMAVSRAKA' A
#
# COMPACT_ATOMS: atom_id res chain seq x y z
N GLU A 1 10.92 6.51 -12.24
CA GLU A 1 12.16 7.07 -11.66
C GLU A 1 13.13 6.00 -11.19
N ILE A 2 14.43 6.22 -11.41
CA ILE A 2 15.50 5.38 -10.87
C ILE A 2 15.76 5.73 -9.39
N GLY A 3 16.17 4.75 -8.58
CA GLY A 3 16.51 4.98 -7.16
C GLY A 3 15.32 5.10 -6.20
N GLY A 4 14.17 4.53 -6.56
CA GLY A 4 12.98 4.46 -5.69
C GLY A 4 13.10 3.47 -4.53
N PRO A 5 12.11 3.45 -3.62
CA PRO A 5 12.07 2.52 -2.49
C PRO A 5 11.89 1.07 -2.96
N ASN A 6 12.36 0.12 -2.16
CA ASN A 6 12.03 -1.29 -2.35
C ASN A 6 10.68 -1.65 -1.69
N SER A 7 10.15 -2.84 -2.02
CA SER A 7 8.85 -3.30 -1.53
C SER A 7 8.76 -3.38 0.00
N PHE A 8 9.86 -3.76 0.68
CA PHE A 8 9.91 -3.83 2.14
C PHE A 8 9.72 -2.45 2.75
N GLN A 9 10.45 -1.45 2.25
CA GLN A 9 10.33 -0.06 2.72
C GLN A 9 8.92 0.50 2.50
N ALA A 10 8.31 0.23 1.35
CA ALA A 10 6.95 0.70 1.06
C ALA A 10 5.91 0.12 2.04
N ILE A 11 5.98 -1.18 2.32
CA ILE A 11 5.10 -1.86 3.30
C ILE A 11 5.37 -1.35 4.72
N GLU A 12 6.63 -1.16 5.08
CA GLU A 12 7.01 -0.64 6.39
C GLU A 12 6.40 0.74 6.64
N VAL A 13 6.45 1.64 5.66
CA VAL A 13 5.81 2.97 5.78
C VAL A 13 4.31 2.85 6.05
N VAL A 14 3.59 2.01 5.32
CA VAL A 14 2.14 1.82 5.52
C VAL A 14 1.83 1.35 6.94
N ARG A 15 2.60 0.40 7.48
CA ARG A 15 2.41 -0.10 8.84
C ARG A 15 2.64 0.96 9.90
N HIS A 16 3.57 1.89 9.67
CA HIS A 16 3.81 3.02 10.57
C HIS A 16 2.71 4.09 10.54
N LEU A 17 1.71 3.97 9.67
CA LEU A 17 0.53 4.84 9.67
C LEU A 17 -0.55 4.40 10.68
N ASP A 18 -0.33 3.32 11.46
CA ASP A 18 -1.25 2.95 12.54
C ASP A 18 -1.47 4.10 13.53
N GLY A 19 -2.72 4.25 13.99
CA GLY A 19 -3.15 5.31 14.89
C GLY A 19 -3.58 6.62 14.21
N LEU A 20 -3.40 6.77 12.90
CA LEU A 20 -3.97 7.89 12.15
C LEU A 20 -5.48 7.71 11.93
N ASN A 21 -6.20 8.83 11.79
CA ASN A 21 -7.62 8.83 11.40
C ASN A 21 -7.75 8.93 9.86
N PHE A 22 -8.10 7.83 9.20
CA PHE A 22 -8.16 7.76 7.75
C PHE A 22 -9.55 8.13 7.20
N ALA A 23 -9.62 9.09 6.28
CA ALA A 23 -10.82 9.35 5.48
C ALA A 23 -10.96 8.35 4.31
N GLY A 24 -9.84 7.91 3.75
CA GLY A 24 -9.74 7.00 2.60
C GLY A 24 -8.30 6.86 2.13
N ALA A 25 -8.06 5.92 1.21
CA ALA A 25 -6.79 5.72 0.53
C ALA A 25 -7.04 5.15 -0.88
N ASP A 26 -6.11 5.41 -1.79
CA ASP A 26 -6.09 4.82 -3.13
C ASP A 26 -4.70 4.22 -3.43
N LEU A 27 -4.65 3.41 -4.49
CA LEU A 27 -3.42 2.89 -5.04
C LEU A 27 -3.49 2.95 -6.56
N VAL A 28 -2.59 3.74 -7.14
CA VAL A 28 -2.63 4.17 -8.55
C VAL A 28 -1.36 3.73 -9.29
N GLU A 29 -1.35 3.95 -10.61
CA GLU A 29 -0.20 3.74 -11.49
C GLU A 29 0.30 2.29 -11.65
N VAL A 30 -0.54 1.30 -11.33
CA VAL A 30 -0.33 -0.06 -11.85
C VAL A 30 -0.69 -0.06 -13.34
N SER A 31 0.29 -0.34 -14.20
CA SER A 31 0.08 -0.44 -15.65
C SER A 31 0.34 -1.87 -16.14
N PRO A 32 -0.69 -2.72 -16.27
CA PRO A 32 -0.55 -4.13 -16.65
C PRO A 32 0.27 -4.40 -17.92
N PRO A 33 0.19 -3.57 -18.99
CA PRO A 33 1.02 -3.77 -20.18
C PRO A 33 2.53 -3.72 -19.93
N PHE A 34 2.97 -3.08 -18.84
CA PHE A 34 4.39 -2.96 -18.45
C PHE A 34 4.77 -3.88 -17.28
N ASP A 35 3.84 -4.69 -16.78
CA ASP A 35 4.05 -5.58 -15.64
C ASP A 35 4.15 -7.05 -16.09
N GLN A 36 5.29 -7.40 -16.70
CA GLN A 36 5.49 -8.67 -17.41
C GLN A 36 5.25 -9.93 -16.56
N SER A 37 5.37 -9.85 -15.24
CA SER A 37 5.15 -10.99 -14.32
C SER A 37 4.09 -10.72 -13.26
N GLY A 38 3.36 -9.60 -13.36
CA GLY A 38 2.38 -9.21 -12.34
C GLY A 38 3.02 -8.75 -11.02
N ASN A 39 4.31 -8.42 -11.01
CA ASN A 39 5.05 -8.03 -9.79
C ASN A 39 4.54 -6.69 -9.25
N THR A 40 4.28 -5.73 -10.14
CA THR A 40 3.73 -4.43 -9.75
C THR A 40 2.30 -4.59 -9.22
N ALA A 41 1.48 -5.40 -9.89
CA ALA A 41 0.11 -5.72 -9.46
C ALA A 41 0.08 -6.48 -8.12
N TYR A 42 1.02 -7.39 -7.90
CA TYR A 42 1.14 -8.13 -6.63
C TYR A 42 1.59 -7.23 -5.48
N LEU A 43 2.58 -6.36 -5.72
CA LEU A 43 3.01 -5.36 -4.73
C LEU A 43 1.86 -4.39 -4.40
N ALA A 44 1.15 -3.92 -5.41
CA ALA A 44 -0.05 -3.10 -5.30
C ALA A 44 -1.12 -3.73 -4.39
N ALA A 45 -1.48 -5.00 -4.65
CA ALA A 45 -2.43 -5.73 -3.83
C ALA A 45 -1.95 -5.88 -2.38
N SER A 46 -0.65 -6.12 -2.19
CA SER A 46 -0.04 -6.25 -0.85
C SER A 46 -0.10 -4.92 -0.07
N ILE A 47 0.21 -3.79 -0.72
CA ILE A 47 0.11 -2.45 -0.12
C ILE A 47 -1.35 -2.11 0.23
N LEU A 48 -2.30 -2.41 -0.66
CA LEU A 48 -3.74 -2.20 -0.39
C LEU A 48 -4.23 -3.04 0.80
N PHE A 49 -3.74 -4.27 0.94
CA PHE A 49 -4.07 -5.11 2.09
C PHE A 49 -3.53 -4.53 3.41
N GLU A 50 -2.29 -4.06 3.43
CA GLU A 50 -1.71 -3.41 4.60
C GLU A 50 -2.44 -2.10 4.96
N LEU A 51 -2.81 -1.30 3.96
CA LEU A 51 -3.66 -0.11 4.14
C LEU A 51 -5.01 -0.48 4.75
N LEU A 52 -5.67 -1.54 4.25
CA LEU A 52 -6.91 -2.04 4.81
C LEU A 52 -6.75 -2.43 6.29
N CYS A 53 -5.66 -3.11 6.65
CA CYS A 53 -5.38 -3.49 8.04
C CYS A 53 -5.28 -2.27 8.97
N VAL A 54 -4.47 -1.26 8.62
CA VAL A 54 -4.30 -0.07 9.47
C VAL A 54 -5.57 0.78 9.53
N MET A 55 -6.31 0.89 8.42
CA MET A 55 -7.58 1.61 8.36
C MET A 55 -8.69 0.91 9.17
N ALA A 56 -8.72 -0.42 9.18
CA ALA A 56 -9.68 -1.19 9.97
C ALA A 56 -9.47 -0.98 11.48
N VAL A 57 -8.20 -1.00 11.93
CA VAL A 57 -7.85 -0.69 13.33
C VAL A 57 -8.24 0.74 13.69
N SER A 58 -7.97 1.70 12.80
CA SER A 58 -8.38 3.11 12.98
C SER A 58 -9.89 3.26 13.16
N ARG A 59 -10.70 2.62 12.30
CA ARG A 59 -12.17 2.63 12.41
C ARG A 59 -12.70 1.98 13.67
N ALA A 60 -12.07 0.93 14.17
CA ALA A 60 -12.50 0.25 15.40
C ALA A 60 -12.26 1.07 16.68
N LYS A 61 -11.36 2.06 16.63
CA LYS A 61 -11.05 2.95 17.76
C LYS A 61 -11.98 4.19 17.83
N ALA A 62 -12.68 4.50 16.75
CA ALA A 62 -13.61 5.64 16.64
C ALA A 62 -15.03 5.27 17.11
#